data_AF-A0AAU5ADM2-F1
#
_entry.id   AF-A0AAU5ADM2-F1
#
_cell.length_a   1.000
_cell.length_b   1.000
_cell.length_c   1.000
_cell.angle_alpha   90.00
_cell.angle_beta   90.00
_cell.angle_gamma   90.00
#
_symmetry.space_group_name_H-M   'P 1'
#
loop_
_entity.id
_entity.type
_entity.pdbx_description
1 polymer ?
#
loop_
_entity_poly.entity_id
_entity_poly.type
_entity_poly.pdbx_seq_one_letter_code
_entity_poly.pdbx_strand_id
1 'polypeptide(L)'
;MQIAGLDLYVNHPVMALGSTEWIPTTLALEDRPAAACETHIVVRVQAQVQLVKVRVFIEDISSVGTKQDGFTTVFDGSLLLADGRLVVGDVIGQSRYTTNLVGQPGKRRVTVAVDNPNGPAGAVDITLGEIPL
;
A
#
# COMPACT_ATOMS: atom_id res chain seq x y z
N MET A 1 12.88 8.17 2.43
CA MET A 1 12.73 9.06 1.25
C MET A 1 11.41 8.81 0.55
N GLN A 2 10.64 9.85 0.19
CA GLN A 2 9.45 9.67 -0.68
C GLN A 2 9.90 9.44 -2.13
N ILE A 3 9.40 8.38 -2.75
CA ILE A 3 9.74 7.98 -4.13
C ILE A 3 8.58 8.13 -5.11
N ALA A 4 7.35 8.27 -4.60
CA ALA A 4 6.18 8.53 -5.40
C ALA A 4 5.13 9.31 -4.59
N GLY A 5 4.37 10.15 -5.28
CA GLY A 5 3.14 10.77 -4.79
C GLY A 5 2.15 10.84 -5.95
N LEU A 6 0.94 10.33 -5.75
CA LEU A 6 -0.08 10.29 -6.80
C LEU A 6 -1.50 10.41 -6.24
N ASP A 7 -2.40 10.86 -7.10
CA ASP A 7 -3.84 10.87 -6.87
C ASP A 7 -4.47 9.75 -7.72
N LEU A 8 -5.11 8.76 -7.08
CA LEU A 8 -5.74 7.63 -7.75
C LEU A 8 -7.25 7.77 -7.83
N TYR A 9 -7.80 7.50 -9.02
CA TYR A 9 -9.20 7.13 -9.17
C TYR A 9 -9.39 5.70 -8.67
N VAL A 10 -10.26 5.49 -7.69
CA VAL A 10 -10.58 4.14 -7.19
C VAL A 10 -12.06 3.87 -7.44
N ASN A 11 -12.35 2.81 -8.21
CA ASN A 11 -13.69 2.45 -8.66
C ASN A 11 -14.43 1.46 -7.75
N HIS A 12 -13.77 1.03 -6.67
CA HIS A 12 -14.28 0.10 -5.67
C HIS A 12 -13.83 0.57 -4.29
N PRO A 13 -14.60 0.42 -3.19
CA PRO A 13 -14.23 0.90 -1.84
C PRO A 13 -12.98 0.26 -1.21
N VAL A 14 -12.22 -0.47 -2.02
CA VAL A 14 -10.99 -1.17 -1.67
C VAL A 14 -9.93 -0.84 -2.73
N MET A 15 -8.77 -0.39 -2.25
CA MET A 15 -7.55 -0.24 -3.03
C MET A 15 -6.62 -1.41 -2.71
N ALA A 16 -5.86 -1.88 -3.69
CA ALA A 16 -4.83 -2.88 -3.49
C ALA A 16 -3.43 -2.28 -3.69
N LEU A 17 -2.48 -2.83 -2.95
CA LEU A 17 -1.05 -2.68 -3.21
C LEU A 17 -0.36 -4.03 -3.10
N GLY A 18 0.69 -4.28 -3.89
CA GLY A 18 1.35 -5.57 -3.88
C GLY A 18 2.25 -5.84 -5.07
N SER A 19 2.42 -7.11 -5.39
CA SER A 19 3.17 -7.54 -6.58
C SER A 19 2.49 -7.09 -7.87
N THR A 20 3.17 -7.31 -9.00
CA THR A 20 2.64 -7.06 -10.35
C THR A 20 1.67 -8.15 -10.83
N GLU A 21 1.45 -9.19 -10.03
CA GLU A 21 0.55 -10.31 -10.32
C GLU A 21 -0.91 -9.97 -9.99
N TRP A 22 -1.82 -10.87 -10.35
CA TRP A 22 -3.23 -10.71 -9.99
C TRP A 22 -3.45 -10.79 -8.47
N ILE A 23 -4.36 -9.93 -7.99
CA ILE A 23 -4.81 -9.94 -6.60
C ILE A 23 -5.61 -11.23 -6.35
N PRO A 24 -5.27 -12.04 -5.33
CA PRO A 24 -6.03 -13.24 -5.03
C PRO A 24 -7.48 -12.93 -4.69
N THR A 25 -8.43 -13.65 -5.31
CA THR A 25 -9.89 -13.46 -5.08
C THR A 25 -10.32 -13.82 -3.66
N THR A 26 -9.48 -14.55 -2.93
CA THR A 26 -9.67 -14.91 -1.52
C THR A 26 -9.27 -13.80 -0.55
N LEU A 27 -8.57 -12.75 -1.02
CA LEU A 27 -8.16 -11.64 -0.19
C LEU A 27 -9.35 -10.69 0.04
N ALA A 28 -10.02 -10.86 1.18
CA ALA A 28 -11.14 -10.03 1.60
C ALA A 28 -10.74 -9.07 2.72
N LEU A 29 -11.26 -7.85 2.65
CA LEU A 29 -11.03 -6.81 3.66
C LEU A 29 -11.83 -7.04 4.96
N GLU A 30 -12.98 -7.72 4.84
CA GLU A 30 -13.97 -7.85 5.94
C GLU A 30 -14.30 -6.48 6.57
N ASP A 31 -14.40 -6.42 7.91
CA ASP A 31 -14.63 -5.19 8.68
C ASP A 31 -13.32 -4.52 9.15
N ARG A 32 -12.17 -4.89 8.54
CA ARG A 32 -10.86 -4.34 8.91
C ARG A 32 -10.50 -3.12 8.05
N PRO A 33 -9.57 -2.26 8.50
CA PRO A 33 -9.06 -1.17 7.67
C PRO A 33 -8.10 -1.66 6.57
N ALA A 34 -7.41 -2.77 6.82
CA ALA A 34 -6.56 -3.45 5.85
C ALA A 34 -6.60 -4.98 6.06
N ALA A 35 -6.35 -5.73 4.99
CA ALA A 35 -6.11 -7.17 5.01
C ALA A 35 -4.97 -7.52 4.05
N ALA A 36 -4.26 -8.61 4.31
CA ALA A 36 -3.09 -8.96 3.51
C ALA A 36 -3.00 -10.48 3.26
N CYS A 37 -2.35 -10.81 2.16
CA CYS A 37 -1.78 -12.13 1.88
C CYS A 37 -0.26 -11.98 1.65
N GLU A 38 0.41 -13.02 1.18
CA GLU A 38 1.87 -12.98 0.97
C GLU A 38 2.30 -11.96 -0.11
N THR A 39 1.44 -11.65 -1.07
CA THR A 39 1.81 -10.81 -2.24
C THR A 39 1.10 -9.46 -2.30
N HIS A 40 -0.02 -9.30 -1.57
CA HIS A 40 -0.87 -8.12 -1.67
C HIS A 40 -1.44 -7.70 -0.31
N ILE A 41 -1.70 -6.40 -0.18
CA ILE A 41 -2.48 -5.78 0.88
C ILE A 41 -3.66 -5.06 0.21
N VAL A 42 -4.84 -5.17 0.81
CA VAL A 42 -6.02 -4.40 0.46
C VAL A 42 -6.37 -3.43 1.58
N VAL A 43 -6.83 -2.23 1.24
CA VAL A 43 -7.09 -1.13 2.17
C VAL A 43 -8.44 -0.48 1.85
N ARG A 44 -9.20 -0.12 2.90
CA ARG A 44 -10.46 0.62 2.76
C ARG A 44 -10.22 2.07 2.34
N VAL A 45 -10.86 2.52 1.26
CA VAL A 45 -10.65 3.89 0.74
C VAL A 45 -11.95 4.57 0.30
N GLN A 46 -11.94 5.90 0.21
CA GLN A 46 -13.03 6.76 -0.26
C GLN A 46 -13.20 6.71 -1.79
N ALA A 47 -13.51 5.52 -2.32
CA ALA A 47 -13.77 5.32 -3.73
C ALA A 47 -14.94 6.17 -4.23
N GLN A 48 -14.81 6.72 -5.45
CA GLN A 48 -15.84 7.50 -6.15
C GLN A 48 -16.37 8.76 -5.42
N VAL A 49 -15.79 9.14 -4.28
CA VAL A 49 -16.12 10.39 -3.56
C VAL A 49 -15.05 11.44 -3.80
N GLN A 50 -13.78 11.04 -3.81
CA GLN A 50 -12.63 11.89 -4.11
C GLN A 50 -11.48 11.05 -4.68
N LEU A 51 -10.43 11.72 -5.18
CA LEU A 51 -9.18 11.04 -5.49
C LEU A 51 -8.50 10.58 -4.21
N VAL A 52 -8.02 9.34 -4.21
CA VAL A 52 -7.27 8.78 -3.08
C VAL A 52 -5.81 9.19 -3.22
N LYS A 53 -5.30 9.93 -2.24
CA LYS A 53 -3.89 10.36 -2.21
C LYS A 53 -3.03 9.20 -1.77
N VAL A 54 -2.04 8.83 -2.57
CA VAL A 54 -1.08 7.79 -2.23
C VAL A 54 0.33 8.35 -2.24
N ARG A 55 1.09 8.09 -1.18
CA ARG A 55 2.54 8.37 -1.15
C ARG A 55 3.30 7.10 -0.84
N VAL A 56 4.39 6.91 -1.56
CA VAL A 56 5.27 5.75 -1.39
C VAL A 56 6.62 6.23 -0.91
N PHE A 57 7.11 5.61 0.16
CA PHE A 57 8.38 5.89 0.80
C PHE A 57 9.26 4.64 0.78
N ILE A 58 10.57 4.86 0.71
CA ILE A 58 11.58 3.85 1.06
C ILE A 58 12.20 4.29 2.39
N GLU A 59 12.17 3.41 3.39
CA GLU A 59 12.98 3.55 4.62
C GLU A 59 14.45 3.35 4.26
N ASP A 60 15.27 4.35 4.58
CA ASP A 60 16.71 4.16 4.72
C ASP A 60 17.00 3.67 6.15
N ILE A 61 18.10 2.95 6.36
CA ILE A 61 18.54 2.38 7.65
C ILE A 61 18.63 3.47 8.74
N SER A 62 18.85 4.72 8.34
CA SER A 62 18.93 5.90 9.22
C SER A 62 17.57 6.55 9.57
N SER A 63 16.49 6.15 8.91
CA SER A 63 15.18 6.80 8.96
C SER A 63 14.11 5.90 9.58
N VAL A 64 14.35 5.43 10.79
CA VAL A 64 13.35 4.70 11.56
C VAL A 64 12.23 5.67 11.95
N GLY A 65 11.04 5.46 11.39
CA GLY A 65 9.80 5.95 11.99
C GLY A 65 9.45 7.42 11.74
N THR A 66 9.44 7.88 10.49
CA THR A 66 8.69 9.11 10.16
C THR A 66 7.19 8.83 10.24
N LYS A 67 6.64 8.71 11.46
CA LYS A 67 5.19 8.74 11.66
C LYS A 67 4.73 10.12 11.25
N GLN A 68 3.94 10.18 10.18
CA GLN A 68 3.35 11.42 9.74
C GLN A 68 2.16 11.74 10.64
N ASP A 69 2.14 12.94 11.23
CA ASP A 69 1.02 13.39 12.04
C ASP A 69 -0.30 13.24 11.27
N GLY A 70 -1.30 12.62 11.90
CA GLY A 70 -2.61 12.37 11.31
C GLY A 70 -2.76 11.03 10.57
N PHE A 71 -1.70 10.22 10.44
CA PHE A 71 -1.78 8.88 9.85
C PHE A 71 -1.68 7.78 10.92
N THR A 72 -2.49 6.73 10.77
CA THR A 72 -2.49 5.55 11.63
C THR A 72 -2.05 4.32 10.85
N THR A 73 -1.02 3.61 11.33
CA THR A 73 -0.58 2.34 10.76
C THR A 73 -1.67 1.28 10.92
N VAL A 74 -2.14 0.73 9.79
CA VAL A 74 -3.16 -0.32 9.71
C VAL A 74 -2.59 -1.67 9.25
N PHE A 75 -1.35 -1.66 8.75
CA PHE A 75 -0.60 -2.86 8.42
C PHE A 75 0.90 -2.61 8.63
N ASP A 76 1.60 -3.58 9.23
CA ASP A 76 3.06 -3.66 9.31
C ASP A 76 3.43 -5.14 9.18
N GLY A 77 4.08 -5.49 8.07
CA GLY A 77 4.35 -6.88 7.73
C GLY A 77 5.29 -6.98 6.54
N SER A 78 5.26 -8.11 5.83
CA SER A 78 6.08 -8.31 4.64
C SER A 78 5.26 -8.75 3.45
N LEU A 79 5.70 -8.34 2.25
CA LEU A 79 5.17 -8.79 0.97
C LEU A 79 6.28 -9.39 0.11
N LEU A 80 5.94 -10.43 -0.65
CA LEU A 80 6.78 -10.98 -1.71
C LEU A 80 6.62 -10.15 -2.98
N LEU A 81 7.62 -9.33 -3.30
CA LEU A 81 7.71 -8.55 -4.53
C LEU A 81 8.64 -9.28 -5.52
N ALA A 82 8.09 -10.25 -6.25
CA ALA A 82 8.86 -11.19 -7.07
C ALA A 82 9.67 -10.56 -8.22
N ASP A 83 9.32 -9.36 -8.66
CA ASP A 83 10.05 -8.59 -9.68
C ASP A 83 10.71 -7.32 -9.11
N GLY A 84 10.70 -7.15 -7.79
CA GLY A 84 11.25 -5.99 -7.09
C GLY A 84 10.45 -4.70 -7.32
N ARG A 85 9.21 -4.77 -7.78
CA ARG A 85 8.31 -3.62 -7.99
C ARG A 85 7.09 -3.71 -7.08
N LEU A 86 6.52 -2.55 -6.77
CA LEU A 86 5.25 -2.40 -6.08
C LEU A 86 4.21 -1.84 -7.05
N VAL A 87 3.03 -2.44 -7.07
CA VAL A 87 1.83 -1.88 -7.71
C VAL A 87 0.92 -1.32 -6.64
N VAL A 88 0.27 -0.19 -6.95
CA VAL A 88 -0.85 0.36 -6.18
C VAL A 88 -1.96 0.70 -7.16
N GLY A 89 -3.20 0.33 -6.86
CA GLY A 89 -4.32 0.59 -7.75
C GLY A 89 -5.65 0.15 -7.21
N ASP A 90 -6.70 0.38 -7.97
CA ASP A 90 -8.01 -0.17 -7.67
C ASP A 90 -8.04 -1.69 -7.93
N VAL A 91 -8.89 -2.41 -7.20
CA VAL A 91 -8.98 -3.88 -7.31
C VAL A 91 -9.55 -4.38 -8.64
N ILE A 92 -10.17 -3.51 -9.46
CA ILE A 92 -10.66 -3.83 -10.82
C ILE A 92 -9.53 -3.65 -11.86
N GLY A 93 -8.44 -2.96 -11.50
CA GLY A 93 -7.25 -2.79 -12.33
C GLY A 93 -7.36 -1.72 -13.41
N GLN A 94 -8.35 -0.83 -13.34
CA GLN A 94 -8.55 0.24 -14.31
C GLN A 94 -7.61 1.44 -14.09
N SER A 95 -7.21 1.67 -12.85
CA SER A 95 -6.32 2.73 -12.39
C SER A 95 -5.23 2.10 -11.55
N ARG A 96 -4.00 2.13 -12.06
CA ARG A 96 -2.83 1.54 -11.40
C ARG A 96 -1.60 2.40 -11.59
N TYR A 97 -0.73 2.35 -10.60
CA TYR A 97 0.61 2.87 -10.63
C TYR A 97 1.57 1.75 -10.27
N THR A 98 2.65 1.61 -11.04
CA THR A 98 3.72 0.64 -10.78
C THR A 98 4.99 1.41 -10.55
N THR A 99 5.66 1.14 -9.42
CA THR A 99 6.95 1.77 -9.13
C THR A 99 8.02 1.30 -10.13
N ASN A 100 9.09 2.08 -10.24
CA ASN A 100 10.37 1.53 -10.67
C ASN A 100 10.84 0.44 -9.67
N LEU A 101 11.97 -0.22 -9.97
CA LEU A 101 12.57 -1.16 -9.02
C LEU A 101 12.78 -0.45 -7.68
N VAL A 102 12.16 -1.00 -6.63
CA VAL A 102 12.29 -0.46 -5.27
C VAL A 102 13.43 -1.12 -4.51
N GLY A 103 13.98 -2.23 -5.01
CA GLY A 103 15.11 -2.98 -4.46
C GLY A 103 15.26 -4.33 -5.17
N GLN A 104 15.97 -5.27 -4.54
CA GLN A 104 16.09 -6.62 -5.08
C GLN A 104 14.73 -7.34 -5.05
N PRO A 105 14.44 -8.19 -6.06
CA PRO A 105 13.33 -9.13 -6.00
C PRO A 105 13.33 -9.95 -4.70
N GLY A 106 12.16 -10.13 -4.09
CA GLY A 106 12.01 -10.95 -2.90
C GLY A 106 11.08 -10.36 -1.85
N LYS A 107 11.19 -10.88 -0.63
CA LYS A 107 10.36 -10.41 0.49
C LYS A 107 10.85 -9.04 0.93
N ARG A 108 9.90 -8.15 1.22
CA ARG A 108 10.17 -6.80 1.70
C ARG A 108 9.23 -6.41 2.83
N ARG A 109 9.73 -5.67 3.82
CA ARG A 109 8.86 -5.08 4.85
C ARG A 109 8.01 -3.97 4.22
N VAL A 110 6.72 -3.98 4.52
CA VAL A 110 5.75 -3.00 4.07
C VAL A 110 4.94 -2.52 5.26
N THR A 111 4.91 -1.21 5.45
CA THR A 111 4.04 -0.54 6.42
C THR A 111 3.01 0.28 5.65
N VAL A 112 1.74 0.18 6.03
CA VAL A 112 0.64 0.97 5.45
C VAL A 112 -0.01 1.77 6.54
N ALA A 113 -0.10 3.09 6.33
CA ALA A 113 -0.80 4.00 7.22
C ALA A 113 -1.87 4.78 6.47
N VAL A 114 -2.96 5.12 7.16
CA VAL A 114 -4.12 5.82 6.59
C VAL A 114 -4.54 7.00 7.44
N ASP A 115 -5.14 8.01 6.81
CA ASP A 115 -5.68 9.20 7.49
C ASP A 115 -6.95 8.94 8.30
N ASN A 116 -7.72 7.90 7.94
CA ASN A 116 -8.93 7.51 8.65
C ASN A 116 -8.98 5.98 8.89
N PRO A 117 -8.46 5.46 10.02
CA PRO A 117 -8.43 4.03 10.30
C PRO A 117 -9.81 3.44 10.68
N ASN A 118 -10.77 4.29 11.07
CA ASN A 118 -12.11 3.87 11.52
C ASN A 118 -13.16 3.96 10.41
N GLY A 119 -12.75 4.30 9.18
CA GLY A 119 -13.65 4.45 8.05
C GLY A 119 -12.89 4.36 6.73
N PRO A 120 -13.49 4.82 5.63
CA PRO A 120 -12.80 4.88 4.35
C PRO A 120 -11.72 5.98 4.37
N ALA A 121 -10.49 5.61 4.00
CA ALA A 121 -9.34 6.51 3.93
C ALA A 121 -9.37 7.41 2.69
N GLY A 122 -9.01 8.68 2.86
CA GLY A 122 -8.79 9.62 1.76
C GLY A 122 -7.32 9.67 1.33
N ALA A 123 -6.42 9.28 2.22
CA ALA A 123 -4.99 9.25 1.98
C ALA A 123 -4.34 8.00 2.57
N VAL A 124 -3.37 7.44 1.84
CA VAL A 124 -2.64 6.23 2.19
C VAL A 124 -1.14 6.46 2.01
N ASP A 125 -0.38 6.19 3.07
CA ASP A 125 1.07 6.15 3.04
C ASP A 125 1.54 4.71 3.02
N ILE A 126 2.47 4.41 2.11
CA ILE A 126 3.08 3.10 1.95
C ILE A 126 4.58 3.26 2.15
N THR A 127 5.13 2.56 3.12
CA THR A 127 6.56 2.59 3.42
C THR A 127 7.17 1.22 3.17
N LEU A 128 8.24 1.20 2.36
CA LEU A 128 9.00 0.01 2.02
C LEU A 128 10.32 0.01 2.80
N GLY A 129 10.51 -0.97 3.68
CA GLY A 129 11.74 -1.16 4.44
C GLY A 129 12.49 -2.43 4.06
N GLU A 130 13.62 -2.68 4.70
CA GLU A 130 14.27 -3.98 4.67
C GLU A 130 13.61 -4.93 5.69
N ILE A 131 13.75 -6.24 5.48
CA ILE A 131 13.35 -7.21 6.49
C ILE A 131 14.48 -7.31 7.52
N PRO A 132 14.21 -7.13 8.82
CA PRO A 132 15.21 -7.36 9.85
C PRO A 132 15.77 -8.78 9.74
N LEU A 133 17.10 -8.91 9.73
CA LEU A 133 17.79 -10.20 9.79
C LEU A 133 17.41 -10.99 11.05
#